data_AF-A0A9C9W2A1-F1
#
_entry.id   AF-A0A9C9W2A1-F1
#
_cell.length_a   1.000
_cell.length_b   1.000
_cell.length_c   1.000
_cell.angle_alpha   90.00
_cell.angle_beta   90.00
_cell.angle_gamma   90.00
#
_symmetry.space_group_name_H-M   'P 1'
#
loop_
_entity.id
_entity.type
_entity.pdbx_description
1 polymer ?
#
loop_
_entity_poly.entity_id
_entity_poly.type
_entity_poly.pdbx_seq_one_letter_code
_entity_poly.pdbx_strand_id
1 'polypeptide(L)'
;MQPVQHVAASREQSAAQRLGQSQQYLEAQKARLEELCAYRDQYARRFEECGGGGLDAARLRDYRAFLARLGQAIAQQEALIAECRSRHEQTRQHWIASRSHSQAIDKVVERFRQDEQKQVERAEQRDQDERAGRSGHFRR
;
A
#
# COMPACT_ATOMS: atom_id res chain seq x y z
N MET A 1 6.60 27.49 4.25
CA MET A 1 6.60 26.06 4.62
C MET A 1 5.45 25.23 4.02
N GLN A 2 4.27 25.81 3.71
CA GLN A 2 3.13 25.09 3.15
C GLN A 2 3.38 24.23 1.88
N PRO A 3 4.22 24.62 0.90
CA PRO A 3 4.41 23.80 -0.30
C PRO A 3 5.13 22.47 -0.02
N VAL A 4 5.98 22.39 1.01
CA VAL A 4 6.73 21.17 1.34
C VAL A 4 5.84 20.12 2.02
N GLN A 5 4.94 20.56 2.91
CA GLN A 5 3.91 19.69 3.50
C GLN A 5 2.98 19.09 2.43
N HIS A 6 2.53 19.92 1.50
CA HIS A 6 1.61 19.47 0.45
C HIS A 6 2.27 18.41 -0.46
N VAL A 7 3.55 18.59 -0.81
CA VAL A 7 4.31 17.60 -1.59
C VAL A 7 4.51 16.31 -0.79
N ALA A 8 4.80 16.38 0.51
CA ALA A 8 4.96 15.19 1.35
C ALA A 8 3.65 14.39 1.50
N ALA A 9 2.54 15.08 1.76
CA ALA A 9 1.21 14.47 1.85
C ALA A 9 0.76 13.84 0.53
N SER A 10 0.99 14.51 -0.61
CA SER A 10 0.68 13.97 -1.94
C SER A 10 1.50 12.71 -2.25
N ARG A 11 2.77 12.67 -1.85
CA ARG A 11 3.64 11.48 -1.99
C ARG A 11 3.14 10.32 -1.14
N GLU A 12 2.74 10.58 0.10
CA GLU A 12 2.15 9.57 0.99
C GLU A 12 0.85 8.99 0.40
N GLN A 13 -0.05 9.85 -0.09
CA GLN A 13 -1.30 9.42 -0.71
C GLN A 13 -1.05 8.56 -1.97
N SER A 14 -0.11 8.98 -2.82
CA SER A 14 0.29 8.22 -4.01
C SER A 14 0.88 6.86 -3.65
N ALA A 15 1.70 6.79 -2.59
CA ALA A 15 2.26 5.52 -2.12
C ALA A 15 1.17 4.60 -1.52
N ALA A 16 0.20 5.16 -0.80
CA ALA A 16 -0.94 4.41 -0.26
C ALA A 16 -1.82 3.82 -1.38
N GLN A 17 -2.07 4.60 -2.45
CA GLN A 17 -2.80 4.10 -3.63
C GLN A 17 -2.08 2.94 -4.30
N ARG A 18 -0.76 3.05 -4.51
CA ARG A 18 0.07 1.98 -5.10
C ARG A 18 0.06 0.72 -4.23
N LEU A 19 0.13 0.89 -2.91
CA LEU A 19 0.02 -0.23 -1.97
C LEU A 19 -1.33 -0.94 -2.11
N GLY A 20 -2.44 -0.18 -2.14
CA GLY A 20 -3.78 -0.72 -2.34
C GLY A 20 -3.92 -1.48 -3.66
N GLN A 21 -3.43 -0.92 -4.76
CA GLN A 21 -3.43 -1.58 -6.07
C GLN A 21 -2.61 -2.87 -6.07
N SER A 22 -1.42 -2.86 -5.45
CA SER A 22 -0.58 -4.07 -5.36
C SER A 22 -1.24 -5.18 -4.54
N GLN A 23 -1.96 -4.82 -3.47
CA GLN A 23 -2.70 -5.75 -2.62
C GLN A 23 -3.86 -6.37 -3.41
N GLN A 24 -4.67 -5.55 -4.09
CA GLN A 24 -5.77 -6.04 -4.92
C GLN A 24 -5.29 -6.97 -6.03
N TYR A 25 -4.18 -6.61 -6.68
CA TYR A 25 -3.58 -7.45 -7.71
C TYR A 25 -3.10 -8.79 -7.13
N LEU A 26 -2.41 -8.78 -5.98
CA LEU A 26 -1.98 -10.00 -5.31
C LEU A 26 -3.16 -10.93 -4.96
N GLU A 27 -4.25 -10.39 -4.42
CA GLU A 27 -5.43 -11.19 -4.09
C GLU A 27 -6.11 -11.76 -5.35
N ALA A 28 -6.19 -10.98 -6.44
CA ALA A 28 -6.72 -11.49 -7.71
C ALA A 28 -5.90 -12.67 -8.25
N GLN A 29 -4.57 -12.62 -8.13
CA GLN A 29 -3.69 -13.69 -8.58
C GLN A 29 -3.81 -14.94 -7.69
N LYS A 30 -4.01 -14.78 -6.38
CA LYS A 30 -4.31 -15.90 -5.48
C LYS A 30 -5.66 -16.56 -5.79
N ALA A 31 -6.70 -15.76 -6.00
CA ALA A 31 -8.02 -16.28 -6.40
C ALA A 31 -7.92 -17.07 -7.71
N ARG A 32 -7.13 -16.58 -8.68
CA ARG A 32 -6.88 -17.32 -9.93
C ARG A 32 -6.18 -18.66 -9.72
N LEU A 33 -5.23 -18.74 -8.79
CA LEU A 33 -4.58 -20.00 -8.42
C LEU A 33 -5.59 -20.97 -7.80
N GLU A 34 -6.45 -20.50 -6.90
CA GLU A 34 -7.51 -21.31 -6.29
C GLU A 34 -8.46 -21.86 -7.34
N GLU A 35 -8.87 -21.06 -8.32
CA GLU A 35 -9.69 -21.51 -9.46
C GLU A 35 -8.99 -22.62 -10.26
N LEU A 36 -7.70 -22.48 -10.55
CA LEU A 36 -6.93 -23.50 -11.28
C LEU A 36 -6.83 -24.81 -10.52
N CYS A 37 -6.59 -24.74 -9.20
CA CYS A 37 -6.55 -25.91 -8.32
C CYS A 37 -7.93 -26.57 -8.21
N ALA A 38 -8.99 -25.80 -8.01
CA ALA A 38 -10.35 -26.32 -7.95
C ALA A 38 -10.76 -26.99 -9.28
N TYR A 39 -10.38 -26.39 -10.41
CA TYR A 39 -10.62 -26.95 -11.73
C TYR A 39 -9.88 -28.29 -11.92
N ARG A 40 -8.60 -28.36 -11.51
CA ARG A 40 -7.82 -29.61 -11.54
C ARG A 40 -8.51 -30.72 -10.77
N ASP A 41 -8.92 -30.41 -9.54
CA ASP A 41 -9.51 -31.40 -8.63
C ASP A 41 -10.88 -31.86 -9.12
N GLN A 42 -11.69 -30.94 -9.66
CA GLN A 42 -12.97 -31.29 -10.30
C GLN A 42 -12.76 -32.18 -11.54
N TYR A 43 -11.75 -31.88 -12.35
CA TYR A 43 -11.44 -32.66 -13.54
C TYR A 43 -10.95 -34.08 -13.20
N ALA A 44 -10.11 -34.21 -12.17
CA ALA A 44 -9.65 -35.50 -11.67
C ALA A 44 -10.82 -36.39 -11.18
N ARG A 45 -11.74 -35.82 -10.40
CA ARG A 45 -12.94 -36.54 -9.92
C ARG A 45 -13.81 -37.05 -11.07
N ARG A 46 -14.10 -36.20 -12.07
CA ARG A 46 -14.88 -36.63 -13.25
C ARG A 46 -14.19 -37.75 -14.03
N PHE A 47 -12.86 -37.72 -14.10
CA PHE A 47 -12.09 -38.76 -14.76
C PHE A 47 -12.18 -40.10 -14.01
N GLU A 48 -12.09 -40.08 -12.68
CA GLU A 48 -12.26 -41.27 -11.83
C GLU A 48 -13.67 -41.87 -11.96
N GLU A 49 -14.72 -41.05 -11.93
CA GLU A 49 -16.11 -41.47 -12.12
C GLU A 49 -16.34 -42.14 -13.50
N CYS A 50 -15.71 -41.61 -14.55
CA CYS A 50 -15.78 -42.19 -15.90
C CYS A 50 -14.92 -43.45 -16.08
N GLY A 51 -14.01 -43.74 -15.15
CA GLY A 51 -13.01 -44.81 -15.24
C GLY A 51 -13.53 -46.21 -14.93
N GLY A 52 -14.71 -46.34 -14.33
CA GLY A 52 -15.28 -47.63 -13.91
C GLY A 52 -15.72 -48.59 -15.03
N GLY A 53 -15.78 -48.12 -16.29
CA GLY A 53 -16.30 -48.89 -17.44
C GLY A 53 -15.29 -49.46 -18.43
N GLY A 54 -13.98 -49.33 -18.17
CA GLY A 54 -12.91 -49.69 -19.11
C GLY A 54 -12.41 -48.45 -19.87
N LEU A 55 -11.23 -47.96 -19.46
CA LEU A 55 -10.62 -46.75 -20.01
C LEU A 55 -9.92 -47.06 -21.35
N ASP A 56 -10.30 -46.32 -22.39
CA ASP A 56 -9.55 -46.25 -23.64
C ASP A 56 -8.16 -45.63 -23.39
N ALA A 57 -7.09 -46.30 -23.84
CA ALA A 57 -5.71 -45.86 -23.69
C ALA A 57 -5.46 -44.47 -24.28
N ALA A 58 -6.21 -44.08 -25.32
CA ALA A 58 -6.15 -42.73 -25.88
C ALA A 58 -6.63 -41.68 -24.88
N ARG A 59 -7.74 -41.92 -24.18
CA ARG A 59 -8.32 -41.01 -23.18
C ARG A 59 -7.41 -40.84 -21.97
N LEU A 60 -6.72 -41.91 -21.54
CA LEU A 60 -5.74 -41.83 -20.45
C LEU A 60 -4.52 -40.97 -20.83
N ARG A 61 -4.04 -41.07 -22.08
CA ARG A 61 -2.94 -40.24 -22.57
C ARG A 61 -3.33 -38.76 -22.60
N ASP A 62 -4.52 -38.45 -23.11
CA ASP A 62 -5.02 -37.08 -23.21
C ASP A 62 -5.21 -36.46 -21.81
N TYR A 63 -5.71 -37.24 -20.85
CA TYR A 63 -5.80 -36.85 -19.44
C TYR A 63 -4.44 -36.46 -18.85
N ARG A 64 -3.42 -37.30 -19.03
CA ARG A 64 -2.06 -37.03 -18.52
C ARG A 64 -1.45 -35.77 -19.17
N ALA A 65 -1.65 -35.59 -20.47
CA ALA A 65 -1.17 -34.40 -21.18
C ALA A 65 -1.86 -33.12 -20.68
N PHE A 66 -3.17 -33.18 -20.44
CA PHE A 66 -3.92 -32.05 -19.89
C PHE A 66 -3.47 -31.70 -18.47
N LEU A 67 -3.32 -32.69 -17.58
CA LEU A 67 -2.83 -32.45 -16.22
C LEU A 67 -1.41 -31.87 -16.21
N ALA A 68 -0.54 -32.31 -17.11
CA ALA A 68 0.80 -31.74 -17.22
C ALA A 68 0.76 -30.24 -17.59
N ARG A 69 -0.09 -29.85 -18.55
CA ARG A 69 -0.30 -28.45 -18.93
C ARG A 69 -0.89 -27.63 -17.79
N LEU A 70 -1.87 -28.19 -17.08
CA LEU A 70 -2.50 -27.52 -15.93
C LEU A 70 -1.51 -27.34 -14.77
N GLY A 71 -0.67 -28.34 -14.50
CA GLY A 71 0.41 -28.25 -13.52
C GLY A 71 1.44 -27.17 -13.88
N GLN A 72 1.80 -27.04 -15.17
CA GLN A 72 2.66 -25.95 -15.64
C GLN A 72 2.00 -24.58 -15.44
N ALA A 73 0.71 -24.44 -15.75
CA ALA A 73 -0.02 -23.19 -15.53
C ALA A 73 -0.11 -22.81 -14.05
N ILE A 74 -0.34 -23.79 -13.16
CA ILE A 74 -0.32 -23.59 -11.71
C ILE A 74 1.06 -23.11 -11.25
N ALA A 75 2.14 -23.76 -11.68
CA ALA A 75 3.49 -23.36 -11.30
C ALA A 75 3.84 -21.95 -11.77
N GLN A 76 3.40 -21.57 -12.99
CA GLN A 76 3.55 -20.20 -13.49
C GLN A 76 2.75 -19.19 -12.66
N GLN A 77 1.53 -19.55 -12.27
CA GLN A 77 0.68 -18.70 -11.43
C GLN A 77 1.28 -18.51 -10.03
N GLU A 78 1.86 -19.57 -9.44
CA GLU A 78 2.57 -19.49 -8.16
C GLU A 78 3.81 -18.59 -8.23
N ALA A 79 4.60 -18.70 -9.31
CA ALA A 79 5.75 -17.82 -9.54
C ALA A 79 5.32 -16.36 -9.67
N LEU A 80 4.22 -16.10 -10.39
CA LEU A 80 3.66 -14.76 -10.53
C LEU A 80 3.14 -14.21 -9.18
N ILE A 81 2.50 -15.04 -8.35
CA ILE A 81 2.12 -14.65 -6.99
C ILE A 81 3.35 -14.30 -6.15
N ALA A 82 4.46 -15.04 -6.27
CA ALA A 82 5.69 -14.73 -5.55
C ALA A 82 6.25 -13.35 -5.96
N GLU A 83 6.23 -13.04 -7.25
CA GLU A 83 6.61 -11.71 -7.76
C GLU A 83 5.66 -10.62 -7.22
N CYS A 84 4.35 -10.87 -7.24
CA CYS A 84 3.35 -9.95 -6.70
C CYS A 84 3.56 -9.68 -5.21
N ARG A 85 3.90 -10.71 -4.42
CA ARG A 85 4.22 -10.56 -3.00
C ARG A 85 5.46 -9.69 -2.78
N SER A 86 6.51 -9.92 -3.57
CA SER A 86 7.72 -9.09 -3.50
C SER A 86 7.41 -7.63 -3.84
N ARG A 87 6.64 -7.39 -4.91
CA ARG A 87 6.21 -6.04 -5.31
C ARG A 87 5.33 -5.39 -4.24
N HIS A 88 4.40 -6.13 -3.66
CA HIS A 88 3.54 -5.64 -2.58
C HIS A 88 4.40 -5.18 -1.39
N GLU A 89 5.35 -6.00 -0.94
CA GLU A 89 6.23 -5.66 0.17
C GLU A 89 7.09 -4.42 -0.15
N GLN A 90 7.61 -4.30 -1.37
CA GLN A 90 8.33 -3.09 -1.80
C GLN A 90 7.44 -1.84 -1.77
N THR A 91 6.19 -1.94 -2.22
CA THR A 91 5.26 -0.80 -2.14
C THR A 91 4.87 -0.45 -0.70
N ARG A 92 4.80 -1.45 0.18
CA ARG A 92 4.54 -1.27 1.61
C ARG A 92 5.69 -0.53 2.28
N GLN A 93 6.93 -0.92 1.99
CA GLN A 93 8.12 -0.23 2.51
C GLN A 93 8.18 1.22 2.04
N HIS A 94 7.90 1.48 0.76
CA HIS A 94 7.80 2.85 0.24
C HIS A 94 6.71 3.67 0.93
N TRP A 95 5.53 3.08 1.18
CA TRP A 95 4.47 3.75 1.91
C TRP A 95 4.91 4.11 3.34
N ILE A 96 5.50 3.17 4.07
CA ILE A 96 6.02 3.42 5.44
C ILE A 96 7.05 4.56 5.44
N ALA A 97 8.00 4.55 4.48
CA ALA A 97 9.01 5.60 4.37
C ALA A 97 8.37 6.97 4.06
N SER A 98 7.42 7.01 3.12
CA SER A 98 6.72 8.26 2.76
C SER A 98 5.91 8.84 3.91
N ARG A 99 5.23 7.97 4.68
CA ARG A 99 4.47 8.35 5.88
C ARG A 99 5.37 8.86 7.00
N SER A 100 6.50 8.20 7.24
CA SER A 100 7.49 8.67 8.24
C SER A 100 8.05 10.04 7.86
N HIS A 101 8.35 10.27 6.59
CA HIS A 101 8.80 11.56 6.09
C HIS A 101 7.74 12.65 6.23
N SER A 102 6.49 12.36 5.85
CA SER A 102 5.33 13.24 5.99
C SER A 102 5.16 13.70 7.45
N GLN A 103 5.17 12.76 8.39
CA GLN A 103 5.08 13.05 9.83
C GLN A 103 6.25 13.89 10.36
N ALA A 104 7.47 13.67 9.85
CA ALA A 104 8.63 14.46 10.23
C ALA A 104 8.49 15.92 9.77
N ILE A 105 8.05 16.13 8.52
CA ILE A 105 7.79 17.46 7.97
C ILE A 105 6.69 18.17 8.76
N ASP A 106 5.60 17.47 9.11
CA ASP A 106 4.52 18.05 9.89
C ASP A 106 4.97 18.53 11.27
N LYS A 107 5.80 17.74 11.97
CA LYS A 107 6.39 18.15 13.25
C LYS A 107 7.28 19.39 13.12
N VAL A 108 8.06 19.47 12.05
CA VAL A 108 8.94 20.63 11.80
C VAL A 108 8.11 21.88 11.53
N VAL A 109 7.08 21.80 10.69
CA VAL A 109 6.22 22.95 10.40
C VAL A 109 5.44 23.40 11.62
N GLU A 110 4.93 22.47 12.43
CA GLU A 110 4.25 22.80 13.68
C GLU A 110 5.17 23.56 14.64
N ARG A 111 6.43 23.13 14.78
CA ARG A 111 7.42 23.84 15.58
C ARG A 111 7.69 25.25 15.06
N PHE A 112 7.86 25.42 13.74
CA PHE A 112 8.05 26.75 13.15
C PHE A 112 6.86 27.68 13.40
N ARG A 113 5.63 27.18 13.27
CA ARG A 113 4.43 27.97 13.56
C ARG A 113 4.37 28.40 15.02
N GLN A 114 4.69 27.50 15.95
CA GLN A 114 4.75 27.83 17.38
C GLN A 114 5.82 28.87 17.70
N ASP A 115 6.98 28.79 17.05
CA ASP A 115 8.06 29.76 17.22
C ASP A 115 7.67 31.14 16.63
N GLU A 116 7.02 31.18 15.46
CA GLU A 116 6.47 32.42 14.89
C GLU A 116 5.40 33.05 15.80
N GLN A 117 4.46 32.25 16.31
CA GLN A 117 3.40 32.72 17.21
C GLN A 117 4.00 33.37 18.47
N LYS A 118 4.99 32.71 19.10
CA LYS A 118 5.68 33.25 20.29
C LYS A 118 6.43 34.54 19.99
N GLN A 119 7.00 34.68 18.80
CA GLN A 119 7.71 35.91 18.42
C GLN A 119 6.73 37.07 18.21
N VAL A 120 5.57 36.81 17.61
CA VAL A 120 4.49 37.80 17.48
C VAL A 120 3.97 38.21 18.86
N GLU A 121 3.63 37.25 19.73
CA GLU A 121 3.15 37.52 21.10
C GLU A 121 4.16 38.36 21.91
N ARG A 122 5.46 38.05 21.80
CA ARG A 122 6.52 38.83 22.46
C ARG A 122 6.63 40.26 21.91
N ALA A 123 6.43 40.44 20.60
CA ALA A 123 6.47 41.76 19.98
C ALA A 123 5.25 42.60 20.40
N GLU A 124 4.06 41.99 20.43
CA GLU A 124 2.82 42.63 20.88
C GLU A 124 2.88 43.02 22.36
N GLN A 125 3.44 42.15 23.22
CA GLN A 125 3.63 42.46 24.63
C GLN A 125 4.57 43.67 24.82
N ARG A 126 5.69 43.73 24.08
CA ARG A 126 6.62 44.87 24.14
C ARG A 126 5.97 46.19 23.74
N ASP A 127 5.20 46.20 22.66
CA ASP A 127 4.49 47.40 22.20
C ASP A 127 3.43 47.85 23.22
N GLN A 128 2.73 46.92 23.86
CA GLN A 128 1.80 47.23 24.95
C GLN A 128 2.51 47.86 26.16
N ASP A 129 3.64 47.29 26.59
CA ASP A 129 4.43 47.82 27.70
C ASP A 129 4.98 49.22 27.41
N GLU A 130 5.45 49.49 26.19
CA GLU A 130 5.91 50.82 25.77
C GLU A 130 4.79 51.87 25.79
N ARG A 131 3.59 51.51 25.33
CA ARG A 131 2.41 52.39 25.36
C ARG A 131 1.93 52.65 26.79
N ALA A 132 1.94 51.63 27.65
CA ALA A 132 1.59 51.76 29.05
C ALA A 132 2.60 52.63 29.81
N GLY A 133 3.90 52.44 29.57
CA GLY A 133 4.98 53.25 30.14
C GLY A 133 4.90 54.73 29.75
N ARG A 134 4.60 55.03 28.48
CA ARG A 134 4.40 56.42 28.00
C ARG A 134 3.16 57.08 28.58
N SER A 135 2.06 56.33 28.73
CA SER A 135 0.80 56.84 29.30
C SER A 135 0.89 57.06 30.81
N GLY A 136 1.68 56.25 31.53
CA GLY A 136 1.95 56.43 32.95
C GLY A 136 2.84 57.64 33.27
N HIS A 137 3.72 58.04 32.35
CA HIS A 137 4.56 59.23 32.50
C HIS A 137 3.78 60.55 32.36
N PHE A 138 2.67 60.56 31.61
CA PHE A 138 1.85 61.76 31.37
C PHE A 138 0.81 62.04 32.48
N ARG A 139 0.73 61.19 33.52
CA ARG A 139 -0.24 61.27 34.61
C ARG A 139 0.36 61.71 35.96
N ARG A 140 1.48 62.44 35.94
CA ARG A 140 2.08 63.08 37.12
C ARG A 140 2.08 64.59 37.00
#